data_AF-A0A2V8P6U2-F1
#
_entry.id   AF-A0A2V8P6U2-F1
#
_cell.length_a   1.000
_cell.length_b   1.000
_cell.length_c   1.000
_cell.angle_alpha   90.00
_cell.angle_beta   90.00
_cell.angle_gamma   90.00
#
_symmetry.space_group_name_H-M   'P 1'
#
loop_
_entity.id
_entity.type
_entity.pdbx_description
1 polymer ?
#
loop_
_entity_poly.entity_id
_entity_poly.type
_entity_poly.pdbx_seq_one_letter_code
_entity_poly.pdbx_strand_id
1 'polypeptide(L)'
;MFVAYFDESGTHGESKALVVSGYVASADQWSKFDAEWKCAMAADGLTYFHMKDFAHSKKEFECWKGDEIRRKSFIERLIAIIRKNTRKSFSSAVVLDAYREINSAYLFEEYFGKPYVFCARMCFAGVDNWQQEHGYQDPVSVIFEDGVSDKGRLISLVKFIPCFVFNA
;
A
#
# COMPACT_ATOMS: atom_id res chain seq x y z
N MET A 1 -13.44 -12.12 9.04
CA MET A 1 -12.83 -11.71 7.74
C MET A 1 -12.04 -10.39 7.85
N PHE A 2 -10.77 -10.44 7.44
CA PHE A 2 -9.89 -9.29 7.30
C PHE A 2 -9.69 -8.94 5.82
N VAL A 3 -9.41 -7.67 5.55
CA VAL A 3 -9.05 -7.17 4.22
C VAL A 3 -7.76 -6.36 4.34
N ALA A 4 -6.81 -6.61 3.45
CA ALA A 4 -5.58 -5.87 3.33
C ALA A 4 -5.55 -5.10 2.00
N TYR A 5 -5.34 -3.79 2.07
CA TYR A 5 -5.22 -2.92 0.89
C TYR A 5 -3.78 -2.47 0.75
N PHE A 6 -3.26 -2.56 -0.47
CA PHE A 6 -1.89 -2.22 -0.84
C PHE A 6 -1.86 -1.22 -1.98
N ASP A 7 -0.95 -0.27 -1.85
CA ASP A 7 -0.63 0.77 -2.83
C ASP A 7 0.88 0.73 -3.12
N GLU A 8 1.30 1.30 -4.24
CA GLU A 8 2.69 1.38 -4.66
C GLU A 8 3.20 2.80 -4.91
N SER A 9 4.51 2.95 -4.75
CA SER A 9 5.24 4.16 -5.11
C SER A 9 6.49 3.80 -5.88
N GLY A 10 6.91 4.69 -6.76
CA GLY A 10 8.17 4.53 -7.50
C GLY A 10 8.06 3.70 -8.79
N THR A 11 6.88 3.64 -9.40
CA THR A 11 6.63 2.95 -10.69
C THR A 11 6.97 3.80 -11.92
N HIS A 12 7.26 5.10 -11.75
CA HIS A 12 7.68 5.98 -12.83
C HIS A 12 9.18 5.84 -13.12
N GLY A 13 9.59 6.04 -14.38
CA GLY A 13 10.96 5.73 -14.86
C GLY A 13 12.11 6.46 -14.16
N GLU A 14 11.86 7.60 -13.50
CA GLU A 14 12.89 8.36 -12.77
C GLU A 14 13.06 7.93 -11.30
N SER A 15 12.24 6.98 -10.83
CA SER A 15 12.23 6.57 -9.43
C SER A 15 13.52 5.79 -9.09
N LYS A 16 14.10 6.05 -7.92
CA LYS A 16 15.29 5.32 -7.44
C LYS A 16 14.94 4.03 -6.69
N ALA A 17 13.73 3.97 -6.15
CA ALA A 17 13.23 2.84 -5.41
C ALA A 17 11.77 2.61 -5.76
N LEU A 18 11.35 1.35 -5.68
CA LEU A 18 9.95 0.94 -5.72
C LEU A 18 9.54 0.46 -4.33
N VAL A 19 8.36 0.85 -3.88
CA VAL A 19 7.78 0.43 -2.60
C VAL A 19 6.37 -0.07 -2.84
N VAL A 20 6.02 -1.20 -2.24
CA VAL A 20 4.63 -1.63 -2.06
C VAL A 20 4.35 -1.61 -0.57
N SER A 21 3.25 -0.99 -0.15
CA SER A 21 2.89 -0.90 1.25
C SER A 21 1.39 -0.92 1.44
N GLY A 22 0.95 -1.47 2.55
CA GLY A 22 -0.46 -1.61 2.84
C GLY A 22 -0.76 -1.85 4.30
N TYR A 23 -2.05 -1.85 4.60
CA TYR A 23 -2.58 -2.11 5.93
C TYR A 23 -3.62 -3.22 5.88
N VAL A 24 -3.67 -4.02 6.93
CA VAL A 24 -4.76 -4.98 7.18
C VAL A 24 -5.69 -4.47 8.27
N ALA A 25 -7.00 -4.62 8.07
CA ALA A 25 -8.03 -4.34 9.07
C ALA A 25 -9.29 -5.19 8.82
N SER A 26 -10.17 -5.29 9.82
CA SER A 26 -11.47 -5.95 9.63
C SER A 26 -12.41 -5.07 8.80
N ALA A 27 -13.49 -5.66 8.26
CA ALA A 27 -14.50 -4.91 7.50
C ALA A 27 -15.11 -3.74 8.32
N ASP A 28 -15.40 -3.97 9.60
CA ASP A 28 -15.93 -2.93 10.51
C ASP A 28 -14.91 -1.81 10.74
N GLN A 29 -13.63 -2.15 10.83
CA GLN A 29 -12.56 -1.18 11.00
C GLN A 29 -12.38 -0.33 9.74
N TRP A 30 -12.45 -0.93 8.55
CA TRP A 30 -12.45 -0.19 7.29
C TRP A 30 -13.66 0.74 7.15
N SER A 31 -14.83 0.30 7.61
CA SER A 31 -16.04 1.14 7.62
C SER A 31 -15.87 2.37 8.52
N LYS A 32 -15.26 2.20 9.70
CA LYS A 32 -14.94 3.31 10.61
C LYS A 32 -13.85 4.22 10.04
N PHE A 33 -12.81 3.64 9.44
CA PHE A 33 -11.76 4.38 8.74
C PHE A 33 -12.37 5.29 7.67
N ASP A 34 -13.20 4.76 6.78
CA ASP A 34 -13.81 5.51 5.68
C ASP A 34 -14.69 6.67 6.19
N ALA A 35 -15.51 6.42 7.20
CA ALA A 35 -16.35 7.45 7.81
C ALA A 35 -15.53 8.57 8.47
N GLU A 36 -14.51 8.23 9.27
CA GLU A 36 -13.65 9.20 9.94
C GLU A 36 -12.77 9.97 8.94
N TRP A 37 -12.26 9.29 7.91
CA TRP A 37 -11.46 9.89 6.85
C TRP A 37 -12.27 10.92 6.06
N LYS A 38 -13.49 10.57 5.62
CA LYS A 38 -14.40 11.48 4.92
C LYS A 38 -14.77 12.69 5.78
N CYS A 39 -15.02 12.48 7.06
CA CYS A 39 -15.29 13.57 8.00
C CYS A 39 -14.08 14.53 8.12
N ALA A 40 -12.87 13.99 8.22
CA ALA A 40 -11.65 14.79 8.27
C ALA A 40 -11.41 15.58 6.96
N MET A 41 -11.69 15.00 5.79
CA MET A 41 -11.61 15.73 4.51
C MET A 41 -12.64 16.86 4.45
N ALA A 42 -13.90 16.56 4.78
CA ALA A 42 -14.99 17.51 4.71
C ALA A 42 -14.82 18.71 5.66
N ALA A 43 -14.24 18.49 6.84
CA ALA A 43 -13.93 19.55 7.80
C ALA A 43 -12.97 20.61 7.24
N ASP A 44 -12.15 20.24 6.26
CA ASP A 44 -11.16 21.10 5.60
C ASP A 44 -11.58 21.49 4.16
N GLY A 45 -12.77 21.08 3.72
CA GLY A 45 -13.29 21.35 2.38
C GLY A 45 -12.61 20.58 1.25
N LEU A 46 -11.95 19.46 1.56
CA LEU A 46 -11.23 18.63 0.60
C LEU A 46 -12.13 17.50 0.06
N THR A 47 -11.92 17.13 -1.20
CA THR A 47 -12.64 16.03 -1.84
C THR A 47 -11.81 14.75 -1.96
N TYR A 48 -10.48 14.86 -1.95
CA TYR A 48 -9.56 13.72 -1.91
C TYR A 48 -8.24 14.07 -1.23
N PHE A 49 -7.46 13.03 -0.89
CA PHE A 49 -6.10 13.17 -0.40
C PHE A 49 -5.15 12.40 -1.31
N HIS A 50 -4.18 13.11 -1.90
CA HIS A 50 -3.09 12.50 -2.65
C HIS A 50 -1.75 13.03 -2.13
N MET A 51 -0.90 12.14 -1.60
CA MET A 51 0.32 12.54 -0.86
C MET A 51 1.24 13.46 -1.67
N LYS A 52 1.38 13.22 -2.98
CA LYS A 52 2.19 14.08 -3.87
C LYS A 52 1.63 15.51 -3.98
N ASP A 53 0.31 15.67 -4.02
CA ASP A 53 -0.33 16.98 -4.16
C ASP A 53 -0.25 17.74 -2.84
N PHE A 54 -0.48 17.04 -1.72
CA PHE A 54 -0.29 17.58 -0.38
C PHE A 54 1.15 18.04 -0.15
N ALA A 55 2.15 17.19 -0.41
CA ALA A 55 3.56 17.49 -0.18
C ALA A 55 4.03 18.73 -0.97
N HIS A 56 3.56 18.89 -2.21
CA HIS A 56 3.95 20.00 -3.07
C HIS A 56 3.00 21.22 -3.01
N SER A 57 1.99 21.21 -2.13
CA SER A 57 0.94 22.25 -2.04
C SER A 57 0.29 22.54 -3.40
N LYS A 58 -0.21 21.49 -4.07
CA LYS A 58 -0.86 21.59 -5.39
C LYS A 58 -2.35 21.24 -5.30
N LYS A 59 -3.11 21.64 -6.32
CA LYS A 59 -4.55 21.34 -6.44
C LYS A 59 -5.31 21.88 -5.22
N GLU A 60 -6.06 21.03 -4.51
CA GLU A 60 -6.85 21.42 -3.33
C GLU A 60 -6.00 21.96 -2.17
N PHE A 61 -4.67 21.72 -2.19
CA PHE A 61 -3.74 22.20 -1.16
C PHE A 61 -2.99 23.48 -1.53
N GLU A 62 -3.28 24.13 -2.66
CA GLU A 62 -2.60 25.36 -3.08
C GLU A 62 -2.76 26.49 -2.08
N CYS A 63 -3.96 26.66 -1.53
CA CYS A 63 -4.25 27.67 -0.52
C CYS A 63 -3.60 27.39 0.85
N TRP A 64 -2.95 26.23 1.03
CA TRP A 64 -2.24 25.87 2.26
C TRP A 64 -0.73 26.13 2.17
N LYS A 65 -0.24 26.58 1.00
CA LYS A 65 1.18 26.83 0.79
C LYS A 65 1.71 27.85 1.80
N GLY A 66 2.70 27.44 2.60
CA GLY A 66 3.31 28.27 3.64
C GLY A 66 2.60 28.20 5.00
N ASP A 67 1.43 27.55 5.10
CA ASP A 67 0.75 27.28 6.38
C ASP A 67 1.13 25.90 6.91
N GLU A 68 2.36 25.78 7.40
CA GLU A 68 2.89 24.51 7.90
C GLU A 68 2.20 24.02 9.18
N ILE A 69 1.60 24.92 9.96
CA ILE A 69 0.83 24.56 11.17
C ILE A 69 -0.43 23.80 10.75
N ARG A 70 -1.20 24.34 9.78
CA ARG A 70 -2.38 23.66 9.24
C ARG A 70 -2.02 22.35 8.58
N ARG A 71 -1.00 22.34 7.70
CA ARG A 71 -0.54 21.14 6.99
C ARG A 71 -0.15 20.03 7.97
N LYS A 72 0.65 20.36 8.99
CA LYS A 72 1.06 19.42 10.03
C LYS A 72 -0.15 18.88 10.82
N SER A 73 -1.03 19.75 11.30
CA SER A 73 -2.20 19.34 12.06
C SER A 73 -3.12 18.40 11.26
N PHE A 74 -3.28 18.69 9.98
CA PHE A 74 -4.07 17.87 9.08
C PHE A 74 -3.47 16.47 8.88
N ILE A 75 -2.18 16.38 8.51
CA ILE A 75 -1.56 15.06 8.28
C ILE A 75 -1.49 14.22 9.56
N GLU A 76 -1.27 14.85 10.73
CA GLU A 76 -1.29 14.17 12.03
C GLU A 76 -2.68 13.56 12.32
N ARG A 77 -3.76 14.26 11.96
CA ARG A 77 -5.13 13.75 12.09
C ARG A 77 -5.36 12.51 11.22
N LEU A 78 -4.90 12.53 9.98
CA LEU A 78 -5.01 11.39 9.07
C LEU A 78 -4.22 10.18 9.57
N ILE A 79 -2.99 10.42 10.06
CA ILE A 79 -2.17 9.38 10.69
C ILE A 79 -2.86 8.79 11.92
N ALA A 80 -3.52 9.61 12.74
CA ALA A 80 -4.27 9.14 13.90
C ALA A 80 -5.44 8.24 13.50
N ILE A 81 -6.17 8.59 12.44
CA ILE A 81 -7.27 7.78 11.89
C ILE A 81 -6.74 6.42 11.39
N ILE A 82 -5.62 6.40 10.66
CA ILE A 82 -4.96 5.15 10.21
C ILE A 82 -4.60 4.28 11.41
N ARG A 83 -3.91 4.84 12.41
CA ARG A 83 -3.44 4.09 13.59
C ARG A 83 -4.59 3.52 14.41
N LYS A 84 -5.70 4.26 14.52
CA LYS A 84 -6.89 3.86 15.26
C LYS A 84 -7.65 2.73 14.57
N ASN A 85 -7.72 2.77 13.24
CA ASN A 85 -8.63 1.91 12.46
C ASN A 85 -7.91 0.81 11.67
N THR A 86 -6.60 0.62 11.79
CA THR A 86 -5.88 -0.49 11.16
C THR A 86 -5.26 -1.42 12.19
N ARG A 87 -4.96 -2.67 11.80
CA ARG A 87 -4.34 -3.66 12.71
C ARG A 87 -2.83 -3.71 12.56
N LYS A 88 -2.36 -3.80 11.32
CA LYS A 88 -0.94 -3.96 11.02
C LYS A 88 -0.62 -3.42 9.63
N SER A 89 0.57 -2.84 9.48
CA SER A 89 1.14 -2.44 8.20
C SER A 89 2.15 -3.46 7.71
N PHE A 90 2.23 -3.60 6.39
CA PHE A 90 3.24 -4.40 5.71
C PHE A 90 3.83 -3.57 4.58
N SER A 91 5.16 -3.57 4.46
CA SER A 91 5.85 -2.79 3.45
C SER A 91 7.05 -3.58 2.92
N SER A 92 7.30 -3.47 1.63
CA SER A 92 8.48 -3.98 0.97
C SER A 92 9.00 -2.93 0.00
N ALA A 93 10.32 -2.75 -0.03
CA ALA A 93 10.97 -1.76 -0.86
C ALA A 93 12.22 -2.36 -1.52
N VAL A 94 12.50 -1.93 -2.75
CA VAL A 94 13.74 -2.27 -3.45
C VAL A 94 14.36 -1.02 -4.05
N VAL A 95 15.69 -0.92 -3.95
CA VAL A 95 16.48 0.06 -4.71
C VAL A 95 16.63 -0.48 -6.13
N LEU A 96 16.18 0.29 -7.12
CA LEU A 96 16.03 -0.21 -8.49
C LEU A 96 17.37 -0.48 -9.16
N ASP A 97 18.42 0.29 -8.83
CA ASP A 97 19.78 0.05 -9.33
C ASP A 97 20.35 -1.28 -8.80
N ALA A 98 20.25 -1.51 -7.49
CA ALA A 98 20.68 -2.76 -6.88
C ALA A 98 19.89 -3.96 -7.41
N TYR A 99 18.59 -3.80 -7.61
CA TYR A 99 17.77 -4.84 -8.23
C TYR A 99 18.26 -5.17 -9.65
N ARG A 100 18.54 -4.16 -10.48
CA ARG A 100 19.08 -4.35 -11.84
C ARG A 100 20.44 -5.05 -11.84
N GLU A 101 21.32 -4.66 -10.92
CA GLU A 101 22.65 -5.27 -10.77
C GLU A 101 22.55 -6.76 -10.41
N ILE A 102 21.75 -7.09 -9.39
CA ILE A 102 21.50 -8.48 -8.98
C ILE A 102 20.84 -9.25 -10.12
N ASN A 103 19.87 -8.65 -10.81
CA ASN A 103 19.20 -9.31 -11.93
C ASN A 103 20.16 -9.65 -13.07
N SER A 104 21.06 -8.73 -13.42
CA SER A 104 22.06 -8.95 -14.47
C SER A 104 23.04 -10.07 -14.13
N ALA A 105 23.31 -10.32 -12.84
CA ALA A 105 24.24 -11.35 -12.40
C ALA A 105 23.58 -12.72 -12.20
N TYR A 106 22.30 -12.74 -11.79
CA TYR A 106 21.65 -13.95 -11.26
C TYR A 106 20.31 -14.30 -11.90
N LEU A 107 19.84 -13.54 -12.90
CA LEU A 107 18.51 -13.73 -13.50
C LEU A 107 17.41 -13.71 -12.42
N PHE A 108 17.48 -12.72 -11.53
CA PHE A 108 16.64 -12.63 -10.34
C PHE A 108 15.15 -12.46 -10.69
N GLU A 109 14.84 -11.69 -11.73
CA GLU A 109 13.48 -11.43 -12.20
C GLU A 109 12.78 -12.73 -12.64
N GLU A 110 13.51 -13.68 -13.21
CA GLU A 110 13.01 -14.97 -13.68
C GLU A 110 12.49 -15.84 -12.52
N TYR A 111 13.08 -15.72 -11.33
CA TYR A 111 12.67 -16.48 -10.14
C TYR A 111 11.70 -15.70 -9.24
N PHE A 112 11.94 -14.40 -9.06
CA PHE A 112 11.25 -13.59 -8.05
C PHE A 112 10.20 -12.64 -8.65
N GLY A 113 10.20 -12.46 -9.98
CA GLY A 113 9.38 -11.49 -10.69
C GLY A 113 9.92 -10.07 -10.57
N LYS A 114 9.47 -9.19 -11.46
CA LYS A 114 9.83 -7.75 -11.52
C LYS A 114 9.73 -7.06 -10.16
N PRO A 115 10.41 -5.91 -9.95
CA PRO A 115 10.41 -5.17 -8.68
C PRO A 115 9.05 -5.05 -7.98
N TYR A 116 8.00 -4.66 -8.70
CA TYR A 116 6.64 -4.58 -8.16
C TYR A 116 6.13 -5.93 -7.66
N VAL A 117 6.24 -6.97 -8.49
CA VAL A 117 5.81 -8.33 -8.15
C VAL A 117 6.57 -8.86 -6.94
N PHE A 118 7.89 -8.65 -6.90
CA PHE A 118 8.70 -9.02 -5.75
C PHE A 118 8.21 -8.35 -4.46
N CYS A 119 8.07 -7.02 -4.46
CA CYS A 119 7.61 -6.28 -3.27
C CYS A 119 6.20 -6.70 -2.85
N ALA A 120 5.28 -6.85 -3.80
CA ALA A 120 3.91 -7.29 -3.51
C ALA A 120 3.87 -8.72 -2.95
N ARG A 121 4.72 -9.64 -3.43
CA ARG A 121 4.86 -11.00 -2.86
C ARG A 121 5.39 -10.97 -1.42
N MET A 122 6.36 -10.09 -1.13
CA MET A 122 6.87 -9.93 0.24
C MET A 122 5.81 -9.39 1.20
N CYS A 123 5.00 -8.43 0.74
CA CYS A 123 3.86 -7.93 1.50
C CYS A 123 2.81 -9.03 1.75
N PHE A 124 2.48 -9.81 0.72
CA PHE A 124 1.56 -10.94 0.83
C PHE A 124 2.05 -11.98 1.83
N ALA A 125 3.32 -12.40 1.74
CA ALA A 125 3.93 -13.33 2.70
C ALA A 125 3.91 -12.78 4.13
N GLY A 126 4.09 -11.47 4.29
CA GLY A 126 3.94 -10.79 5.58
C GLY A 126 2.53 -10.91 6.16
N VAL A 127 1.49 -10.74 5.34
CA VAL A 127 0.09 -10.91 5.75
C VAL A 127 -0.20 -12.35 6.16
N ASP A 128 0.28 -13.32 5.38
CA ASP A 128 0.10 -14.74 5.65
C ASP A 128 0.77 -15.15 6.98
N ASN A 129 2.03 -14.77 7.18
CA ASN A 129 2.74 -15.00 8.45
C ASN A 129 2.00 -14.37 9.63
N TRP A 130 1.56 -13.12 9.48
CA TRP A 130 0.79 -12.43 10.51
C TRP A 130 -0.52 -13.16 10.83
N GLN A 131 -1.22 -13.68 9.82
CA GLN A 131 -2.44 -14.44 9.99
C GLN A 131 -2.18 -15.72 10.80
N GLN A 132 -1.14 -16.47 10.45
CA GLN A 132 -0.74 -17.70 11.12
C GLN A 132 -0.33 -17.45 12.58
N GLU A 133 0.50 -16.43 12.84
CA GLU A 133 0.97 -16.05 14.18
C GLU A 133 -0.19 -15.72 15.14
N HIS A 134 -1.31 -15.19 14.62
CA HIS A 134 -2.47 -14.81 15.41
C HIS A 134 -3.56 -15.89 15.43
N GLY A 135 -3.36 -17.02 14.75
CA GLY A 135 -4.32 -18.13 14.70
C GLY A 135 -5.63 -17.81 13.99
N TYR A 136 -5.65 -16.81 13.09
CA TYR A 136 -6.86 -16.47 12.34
C TYR A 136 -7.16 -17.52 11.26
N GLN A 137 -8.34 -18.13 11.34
CA GLN A 137 -8.76 -19.21 10.43
C GLN A 137 -9.36 -18.69 9.12
N ASP A 138 -10.03 -17.53 9.16
CA ASP A 138 -10.60 -16.90 7.97
C ASP A 138 -9.48 -16.38 7.05
N PRO A 139 -9.55 -16.61 5.73
CA PRO A 139 -8.60 -16.03 4.80
C PRO A 139 -8.66 -14.50 4.81
N VAL A 140 -7.49 -13.86 4.69
CA VAL A 140 -7.37 -12.41 4.49
C VAL A 140 -7.54 -12.10 3.00
N SER A 141 -8.51 -11.23 2.66
CA SER A 141 -8.61 -10.73 1.28
C SER A 141 -7.52 -9.70 1.03
N VAL A 142 -6.68 -9.91 0.01
CA VAL A 142 -5.58 -8.99 -0.33
C VAL A 142 -5.89 -8.27 -1.63
N ILE A 143 -5.88 -6.94 -1.60
CA ILE A 143 -6.26 -6.08 -2.72
C ILE A 143 -5.10 -5.13 -3.01
N PHE A 144 -4.66 -5.09 -4.26
CA PHE A 144 -3.64 -4.17 -4.76
C PHE A 144 -4.27 -3.15 -5.71
N GLU A 145 -3.88 -1.88 -5.58
CA GLU A 145 -4.34 -0.80 -6.45
C GLU A 145 -4.13 -1.11 -7.94
N ASP A 146 -5.07 -0.65 -8.77
CA ASP A 146 -5.17 -0.99 -10.20
C ASP A 146 -4.35 -0.04 -11.08
N GLY A 147 -3.04 0.03 -10.80
CA GLY A 147 -2.09 0.92 -11.49
C GLY A 147 -1.06 0.23 -12.39
N VAL A 148 -0.83 -1.08 -12.24
CA VAL A 148 0.34 -1.75 -12.83
C VAL A 148 -0.05 -2.81 -13.88
N SER A 149 0.53 -2.68 -15.07
CA SER A 149 0.32 -3.55 -16.24
C SER A 149 0.73 -5.03 -16.05
N ASP A 150 1.39 -5.39 -14.94
CA ASP A 150 1.91 -6.73 -14.66
C ASP A 150 1.05 -7.56 -13.66
N LYS A 151 -0.18 -7.13 -13.32
CA LYS A 151 -1.10 -7.87 -12.42
C LYS A 151 -1.32 -9.33 -12.83
N GLY A 152 -1.37 -9.62 -14.14
CA GLY A 152 -1.52 -10.99 -14.64
C GLY A 152 -0.40 -11.93 -14.17
N ARG A 153 0.84 -11.44 -14.06
CA ARG A 153 1.97 -12.20 -13.51
C ARG A 153 1.90 -12.32 -11.99
N LEU A 154 1.45 -11.28 -11.28
CA LEU A 154 1.25 -11.33 -9.82
C LEU A 154 0.29 -12.48 -9.44
N ILE A 155 -0.88 -12.53 -10.07
CA ILE A 155 -1.89 -13.57 -9.81
C ILE A 155 -1.32 -14.97 -10.13
N SER A 156 -0.54 -15.11 -11.20
CA SER A 156 0.07 -16.40 -11.57
C SER A 156 1.15 -16.90 -10.59
N LEU A 157 1.91 -15.98 -9.99
CA LEU A 157 3.02 -16.31 -9.08
C LEU A 157 2.57 -16.56 -7.64
N VAL A 158 1.44 -15.97 -7.21
CA VAL A 158 0.89 -16.21 -5.87
C VAL A 158 0.04 -17.49 -5.82
N LYS A 159 -0.47 -17.98 -6.97
CA LYS A 159 -1.17 -19.28 -7.08
C LYS A 159 -0.35 -20.52 -6.71
N PHE A 160 0.98 -20.40 -6.62
CA PHE A 160 1.86 -21.49 -6.15
C PHE A 160 1.96 -21.56 -4.61
N ILE A 161 1.23 -20.70 -3.89
CA ILE A 161 1.10 -20.76 -2.43
C ILE A 161 -0.25 -21.44 -2.12
N PRO A 162 -0.30 -22.62 -1.46
CA PRO A 162 -1.44 -23.55 -1.57
C PRO A 162 -2.79 -23.13 -0.95
N CYS A 163 -2.97 -21.92 -0.42
CA CYS A 163 -4.07 -21.66 0.53
C CYS A 163 -5.14 -20.63 0.14
N PHE A 164 -5.13 -19.95 -1.03
CA PHE A 164 -6.03 -18.78 -1.19
C PHE A 164 -6.75 -18.56 -2.52
N VAL A 165 -7.92 -17.91 -2.39
CA VAL A 165 -8.87 -17.48 -3.44
C VAL A 165 -8.64 -16.01 -3.77
N PHE A 166 -8.47 -15.70 -5.05
CA PHE A 166 -8.43 -14.33 -5.57
C PHE A 166 -9.80 -13.98 -6.14
N ASN A 167 -10.36 -12.82 -5.77
CA ASN A 167 -11.46 -12.21 -6.51
C ASN A 167 -10.84 -11.21 -7.50
N ALA A 168 -11.08 -11.48 -8.79
CA ALA A 168 -10.75 -10.61 -9.90
C ALA A 168 -11.64 -9.36 -9.92
#